data_AF-A0ABD3B164-F1
#
_entry.id   AF-A0ABD3B164-F1
#
_cell.length_a   1.000
_cell.length_b   1.000
_cell.length_c   1.000
_cell.angle_alpha   90.00
_cell.angle_beta   90.00
_cell.angle_gamma   90.00
#
_symmetry.space_group_name_H-M   'P 1'
#
loop_
_entity.id
_entity.type
_entity.pdbx_description
1 polymer ?
#
loop_
_entity_poly.entity_id
_entity_poly.type
_entity_poly.pdbx_seq_one_letter_code
_entity_poly.pdbx_strand_id
1 'polypeptide(L)'
;MLDTSRNFYGVTDLLRLIKAMSMNKLNVLHWHITDSHSFPLVLPSEPELAKKGAYGEEMMYTPEDITKVVEFGMEHGVRIMPEIDMPGHTASWAEAYPDIETCTNMFWWPAGADLFNRLAHEPATGQLNPLTMNTYKVVKNVIKDVVSMLPDSFYHGGANEITPNCWKSNKTIQYFLAKNGTLSQLLEMFVNSTLPYISNQNRTVVYWEDVLLDPNVSVAASVLPQKNVILQTWNNGPNNTKKLVEAGYRVIVSSAEFYYLDCGHGGWAGNDSRYNQPPSTNLGNGGSWCAPFKTWQTIYNYDITYGLNIEEAKLVLGGEVAIWSEQADPAVMDPRIWPRASAMAETLWSGNRDSTGMKRYAEATDRLNEWRNRMVTRGIGAEPIQPLWCIRNPGMCNTIQPFKLS
;
A
#
# COMPACT_ATOMS: atom_id res chain seq x y z
N MET A 1 -5.34 -2.42 -0.90
CA MET A 1 -4.75 -1.24 -1.54
C MET A 1 -4.49 -1.49 -3.03
N LEU A 2 -4.86 -0.54 -3.89
CA LEU A 2 -4.41 -0.44 -5.28
C LEU A 2 -3.62 0.86 -5.47
N ASP A 3 -2.38 0.75 -5.94
CA ASP A 3 -1.55 1.87 -6.39
C ASP A 3 -1.89 2.23 -7.84
N THR A 4 -2.33 3.47 -8.07
CA THR A 4 -2.63 4.00 -9.41
C THR A 4 -1.69 5.11 -9.85
N SER A 5 -0.60 5.31 -9.11
CA SER A 5 0.37 6.36 -9.39
C SER A 5 1.57 5.83 -10.16
N ARG A 6 2.15 4.70 -9.73
CA ARG A 6 3.29 4.07 -10.44
C ARG A 6 2.92 3.66 -11.87
N ASN A 7 1.69 3.22 -12.06
CA ASN A 7 1.06 2.97 -13.35
C ASN A 7 -0.42 3.31 -13.24
N PHE A 8 -1.00 3.84 -14.31
CA PHE A 8 -2.38 4.30 -14.34
C PHE A 8 -3.38 3.15 -14.55
N TYR A 9 -4.53 3.23 -13.89
CA TYR A 9 -5.64 2.30 -14.07
C TYR A 9 -6.91 3.06 -14.46
N GLY A 10 -7.57 2.69 -15.55
CA GLY A 10 -8.78 3.39 -15.99
C GLY A 10 -9.94 3.19 -15.02
N VAL A 11 -10.93 4.07 -15.06
CA VAL A 11 -12.15 3.94 -14.24
C VAL A 11 -12.82 2.58 -14.44
N THR A 12 -12.82 2.04 -15.66
CA THR A 12 -13.35 0.71 -15.96
C THR A 12 -12.63 -0.40 -15.19
N ASP A 13 -11.33 -0.26 -14.96
CA ASP A 13 -10.53 -1.20 -14.18
C ASP A 13 -10.89 -1.11 -12.69
N LEU A 14 -11.03 0.10 -12.16
CA LEU A 14 -11.47 0.34 -10.78
C LEU A 14 -12.86 -0.25 -10.50
N LEU A 15 -13.82 -0.03 -11.41
CA LEU A 15 -15.17 -0.61 -11.28
C LEU A 15 -15.12 -2.14 -11.34
N ARG A 16 -14.29 -2.71 -12.22
CA ARG A 16 -14.10 -4.16 -12.33
C ARG A 16 -13.48 -4.73 -11.05
N LEU A 17 -12.52 -4.05 -10.45
CA LEU A 17 -11.94 -4.41 -9.16
C LEU A 17 -12.99 -4.37 -8.04
N ILE A 18 -13.76 -3.28 -7.92
CA ILE A 18 -14.84 -3.14 -6.91
C ILE A 18 -15.85 -4.27 -7.04
N LYS A 19 -16.26 -4.60 -8.27
CA LYS A 19 -17.17 -5.71 -8.53
C LYS A 19 -16.59 -7.03 -8.03
N ALA A 20 -15.31 -7.31 -8.31
CA ALA A 20 -14.63 -8.52 -7.83
C ALA A 20 -14.49 -8.54 -6.30
N MET A 21 -14.20 -7.40 -5.67
CA MET A 21 -14.16 -7.26 -4.21
C MET A 21 -15.50 -7.61 -3.58
N SER A 22 -16.59 -7.08 -4.12
CA SER A 22 -17.96 -7.37 -3.67
C SER A 22 -18.30 -8.86 -3.76
N MET A 23 -17.91 -9.54 -4.86
CA MET A 23 -18.08 -11.00 -4.97
C MET A 23 -17.39 -11.76 -3.82
N ASN A 24 -16.27 -11.22 -3.33
CA ASN A 24 -15.45 -11.79 -2.26
C ASN A 24 -15.80 -11.25 -0.86
N LYS A 25 -16.76 -10.31 -0.74
CA LYS A 25 -17.10 -9.60 0.50
C LYS A 25 -15.96 -8.77 1.11
N LEU A 26 -14.99 -8.37 0.29
CA LEU A 26 -14.06 -7.30 0.68
C LEU A 26 -14.81 -5.97 0.62
N ASN A 27 -14.61 -5.10 1.61
CA ASN A 27 -15.45 -3.92 1.83
C ASN A 27 -14.68 -2.59 1.83
N VAL A 28 -13.37 -2.58 1.59
CA VAL A 28 -12.54 -1.37 1.51
C VAL A 28 -11.61 -1.47 0.31
N LEU A 29 -11.77 -0.55 -0.64
CA LEU A 29 -10.75 -0.22 -1.63
C LEU A 29 -9.94 0.93 -1.04
N HIS A 30 -8.80 0.60 -0.43
CA HIS A 30 -7.75 1.56 -0.19
C HIS A 30 -7.14 1.96 -1.53
N TRP A 31 -7.34 3.21 -1.92
CA TRP A 31 -6.87 3.74 -3.19
C TRP A 31 -5.64 4.62 -2.93
N HIS A 32 -4.47 4.12 -3.30
CA HIS A 32 -3.21 4.86 -3.32
C HIS A 32 -3.13 5.65 -4.63
N ILE A 33 -3.58 6.90 -4.58
CA ILE A 33 -3.91 7.66 -5.79
C ILE A 33 -2.68 8.34 -6.38
N THR A 34 -1.78 8.85 -5.53
CA THR A 34 -0.63 9.68 -5.91
C THR A 34 0.66 9.15 -5.29
N ASP A 35 1.77 9.32 -5.99
CA ASP A 35 3.11 8.96 -5.54
C ASP A 35 4.14 9.87 -6.24
N SER A 36 5.43 9.63 -6.01
CA SER A 36 6.55 10.27 -6.70
C SER A 36 6.43 10.18 -8.22
N HIS A 37 5.88 9.08 -8.73
CA HIS A 37 5.82 8.80 -10.16
C HIS A 37 4.75 9.59 -10.91
N SER A 38 3.56 9.77 -10.34
CA SER A 38 2.52 10.59 -10.95
C SER A 38 1.52 11.17 -9.95
N PHE A 39 0.82 12.21 -10.41
CA PHE A 39 -0.33 12.81 -9.74
C PHE A 39 -1.53 12.74 -10.68
N PRO A 40 -2.34 11.67 -10.69
CA PRO A 40 -3.43 11.53 -11.65
C PRO A 40 -4.75 12.19 -11.20
N LEU A 41 -4.87 12.65 -9.95
CA LEU A 41 -6.14 13.15 -9.41
C LEU A 41 -6.41 14.62 -9.74
N VAL A 42 -7.48 14.93 -10.46
CA VAL A 42 -7.84 16.32 -10.76
C VAL A 42 -8.48 16.97 -9.54
N LEU A 43 -7.82 18.01 -9.00
CA LEU A 43 -8.29 18.75 -7.83
C LEU A 43 -8.71 20.18 -8.23
N PRO A 44 -9.96 20.61 -7.94
CA PRO A 44 -10.43 21.94 -8.32
C PRO A 44 -9.59 23.10 -7.77
N SER A 45 -9.05 22.97 -6.56
CA SER A 45 -8.23 24.01 -5.94
C SER A 45 -6.76 23.97 -6.37
N GLU A 46 -6.29 22.84 -6.88
CA GLU A 46 -4.90 22.61 -7.29
C GLU A 46 -4.81 21.88 -8.66
N PRO A 47 -5.42 22.43 -9.74
CA PRO A 47 -5.55 21.71 -11.01
C PRO A 47 -4.21 21.46 -11.72
N GLU A 48 -3.19 22.28 -11.43
CA GLU A 48 -1.87 22.14 -12.04
C GLU A 48 -1.12 20.89 -11.56
N LEU A 49 -1.47 20.32 -10.38
CA LEU A 49 -0.89 19.06 -9.90
C LEU A 49 -1.17 17.92 -10.89
N ALA A 50 -2.43 17.72 -11.27
CA ALA A 50 -2.78 16.69 -12.24
C ALA A 50 -2.27 17.01 -13.64
N LYS A 51 -2.53 18.24 -14.10
CA LYS A 51 -2.20 18.70 -15.46
C LYS A 51 -0.73 18.49 -15.82
N LYS A 52 0.17 18.57 -14.84
CA LYS A 52 1.61 18.40 -15.07
C LYS A 52 2.19 17.11 -14.47
N GLY A 53 1.59 16.59 -13.41
CA GLY A 53 2.09 15.41 -12.70
C GLY A 53 1.50 14.09 -13.20
N ALA A 54 0.40 14.09 -13.97
CA ALA A 54 -0.12 12.87 -14.58
C ALA A 54 0.73 12.43 -15.79
N TYR A 55 0.66 11.15 -16.15
CA TYR A 55 1.35 10.62 -17.33
C TYR A 55 0.80 11.15 -18.67
N GLY A 56 -0.42 11.69 -18.67
CA GLY A 56 -1.05 12.28 -19.84
C GLY A 56 -2.50 12.68 -19.54
N GLU A 57 -3.11 13.45 -20.45
CA GLU A 57 -4.48 13.96 -20.30
C GLU A 57 -5.54 12.84 -20.16
N GLU A 58 -5.31 11.68 -20.79
CA GLU A 58 -6.19 10.51 -20.70
C GLU A 58 -5.94 9.64 -19.45
N MET A 59 -4.89 9.96 -18.67
CA MET A 59 -4.47 9.24 -17.47
C MET A 59 -4.71 10.06 -16.19
N MET A 60 -5.88 10.69 -16.13
CA MET A 60 -6.33 11.49 -15.00
C MET A 60 -7.69 11.00 -14.49
N TYR A 61 -7.94 11.22 -13.19
CA TYR A 61 -9.23 11.00 -12.55
C TYR A 61 -9.94 12.33 -12.33
N THR A 62 -10.99 12.59 -13.11
CA THR A 62 -11.81 13.79 -12.97
C THR A 62 -12.73 13.71 -11.73
N PRO A 63 -13.29 14.83 -11.24
CA PRO A 63 -14.30 14.79 -10.18
C PRO A 63 -15.51 13.91 -10.52
N GLU A 64 -15.90 13.85 -11.80
CA GLU A 64 -16.94 12.96 -12.31
C GLU A 64 -16.54 11.48 -12.22
N ASP A 65 -15.29 11.16 -12.54
CA ASP A 65 -14.76 9.80 -12.39
C ASP A 65 -14.76 9.35 -10.93
N ILE A 66 -14.32 10.23 -10.01
CA ILE A 66 -14.33 9.94 -8.57
C ILE A 66 -15.76 9.70 -8.09
N THR A 67 -16.71 10.55 -8.50
CA THR A 67 -18.14 10.37 -8.18
C THR A 67 -18.61 8.98 -8.62
N LYS A 68 -18.31 8.60 -9.87
CA LYS A 68 -18.69 7.29 -10.42
C LYS A 68 -18.08 6.12 -9.66
N VAL A 69 -16.80 6.20 -9.27
CA VAL A 69 -16.13 5.15 -8.49
C VAL A 69 -16.73 5.04 -7.08
N VAL A 70 -17.01 6.17 -6.42
CA VAL A 70 -17.61 6.21 -5.08
C VAL A 70 -19.02 5.64 -5.09
N GLU A 71 -19.88 6.08 -6.01
CA GLU A 71 -21.25 5.58 -6.15
C GLU A 71 -21.27 4.08 -6.43
N PHE A 72 -20.44 3.62 -7.39
CA PHE A 72 -20.35 2.20 -7.71
C PHE A 72 -19.81 1.37 -6.54
N GLY A 73 -18.84 1.91 -5.79
CA GLY A 73 -18.38 1.34 -4.51
C GLY A 73 -19.54 1.14 -3.55
N MET A 74 -20.33 2.17 -3.32
CA MET A 74 -21.49 2.14 -2.43
C MET A 74 -22.53 1.10 -2.84
N GLU A 75 -22.87 1.02 -4.13
CA GLU A 75 -23.78 0.00 -4.69
C GLU A 75 -23.30 -1.43 -4.45
N HIS A 76 -21.99 -1.63 -4.32
CA HIS A 76 -21.34 -2.93 -4.17
C HIS A 76 -20.89 -3.23 -2.73
N GLY A 77 -21.21 -2.35 -1.78
CA GLY A 77 -20.79 -2.49 -0.38
C GLY A 77 -19.29 -2.33 -0.16
N VAL A 78 -18.60 -1.61 -1.06
CA VAL A 78 -17.17 -1.33 -1.02
C VAL A 78 -16.95 0.15 -0.76
N ARG A 79 -16.27 0.45 0.33
CA ARG A 79 -15.87 1.80 0.71
C ARG A 79 -14.62 2.20 -0.06
N ILE A 80 -14.52 3.46 -0.46
CA ILE A 80 -13.34 3.99 -1.17
C ILE A 80 -12.56 4.85 -0.18
N MET A 81 -11.49 4.29 0.39
CA MET A 81 -10.61 4.98 1.34
C MET A 81 -9.44 5.59 0.58
N PRO A 82 -9.31 6.93 0.53
CA PRO A 82 -8.23 7.55 -0.23
C PRO A 82 -6.92 7.57 0.54
N GLU A 83 -5.84 7.48 -0.22
CA GLU A 83 -4.50 7.81 0.22
C GLU A 83 -3.87 8.85 -0.70
N ILE A 84 -3.34 9.89 -0.05
CA ILE A 84 -2.39 10.83 -0.63
C ILE A 84 -1.15 10.76 0.26
N ASP A 85 -0.15 10.01 -0.20
CA ASP A 85 1.03 9.74 0.60
C ASP A 85 1.91 10.98 0.72
N MET A 86 2.18 11.41 1.96
CA MET A 86 2.96 12.60 2.28
C MET A 86 3.61 12.46 3.67
N PRO A 87 4.77 13.10 3.94
CA PRO A 87 5.54 13.95 3.03
C PRO A 87 6.55 13.18 2.16
N GLY A 88 6.59 11.84 2.25
CA GLY A 88 7.31 10.98 1.31
C GLY A 88 6.67 11.00 -0.08
N HIS A 89 7.22 10.24 -1.03
CA HIS A 89 6.48 9.84 -2.25
C HIS A 89 5.78 10.98 -3.02
N THR A 90 6.45 12.14 -3.20
CA THR A 90 5.79 13.38 -3.67
C THR A 90 6.49 14.05 -4.86
N ALA A 91 7.50 13.42 -5.47
CA ALA A 91 8.25 13.98 -6.60
C ALA A 91 7.39 14.56 -7.74
N SER A 92 6.27 13.92 -8.09
CA SER A 92 5.32 14.40 -9.13
C SER A 92 4.72 15.78 -8.83
N TRP A 93 4.72 16.21 -7.56
CA TRP A 93 4.21 17.52 -7.15
C TRP A 93 5.14 18.65 -7.60
N ALA A 94 6.45 18.39 -7.76
CA ALA A 94 7.42 19.40 -8.20
C ALA A 94 7.13 19.94 -9.61
N GLU A 95 6.41 19.20 -10.44
CA GLU A 95 6.02 19.67 -11.77
C GLU A 95 5.12 20.92 -11.69
N ALA A 96 4.25 20.98 -10.66
CA ALA A 96 3.42 22.13 -10.36
C ALA A 96 4.07 23.10 -9.37
N TYR A 97 4.69 22.57 -8.31
CA TYR A 97 5.19 23.31 -7.15
C TYR A 97 6.63 22.89 -6.81
N PRO A 98 7.64 23.29 -7.60
CA PRO A 98 9.02 22.89 -7.35
C PRO A 98 9.61 23.49 -6.05
N ASP A 99 9.01 24.56 -5.51
CA ASP A 99 9.47 25.26 -4.31
C ASP A 99 9.12 24.56 -2.99
N ILE A 100 8.13 23.66 -3.00
CA ILE A 100 7.70 22.91 -1.81
C ILE A 100 8.41 21.57 -1.66
N GLU A 101 9.25 21.18 -2.62
CA GLU A 101 9.88 19.87 -2.71
C GLU A 101 11.35 19.86 -2.31
N THR A 102 11.87 18.66 -2.04
CA THR A 102 13.29 18.41 -1.79
C THR A 102 13.80 17.25 -2.64
N CYS A 103 15.08 17.29 -2.98
CA CYS A 103 15.79 16.27 -3.75
C CYS A 103 15.18 15.85 -5.11
N THR A 104 14.21 16.60 -5.64
CA THR A 104 13.63 16.31 -6.96
C THR A 104 14.66 16.47 -8.07
N ASN A 105 14.53 15.68 -9.13
CA ASN A 105 15.47 15.61 -10.25
C ASN A 105 16.90 15.19 -9.87
N MET A 106 17.10 14.57 -8.70
CA MET A 106 18.38 13.97 -8.32
C MET A 106 18.39 12.48 -8.66
N PHE A 107 19.58 11.92 -8.89
CA PHE A 107 19.69 10.48 -9.09
C PHE A 107 19.47 9.75 -7.75
N TRP A 108 18.49 8.86 -7.70
CA TRP A 108 18.02 8.21 -6.47
C TRP A 108 19.10 7.44 -5.71
N TRP A 109 20.04 6.81 -6.42
CA TRP A 109 21.14 6.06 -5.81
C TRP A 109 22.49 6.37 -6.48
N PRO A 110 23.17 7.48 -6.10
CA PRO A 110 24.39 7.94 -6.75
C PRO A 110 25.48 6.87 -6.85
N ALA A 111 26.23 6.85 -7.96
CA ALA A 111 27.27 5.85 -8.19
C ALA A 111 28.34 5.88 -7.08
N GLY A 112 28.63 4.71 -6.51
CA GLY A 112 29.58 4.55 -5.40
C GLY A 112 29.02 4.93 -4.02
N ALA A 113 27.77 5.41 -3.93
CA ALA A 113 27.08 5.56 -2.66
C ALA A 113 26.64 4.18 -2.16
N ASP A 114 26.86 3.92 -0.87
CA ASP A 114 26.20 2.78 -0.23
C ASP A 114 24.67 2.98 -0.23
N LEU A 115 23.94 1.90 0.05
CA LEU A 115 22.48 1.95 0.09
C LEU A 115 21.97 2.92 1.19
N PHE A 116 22.77 3.20 2.22
CA PHE A 116 22.42 4.15 3.29
C PHE A 116 22.48 5.61 2.85
N ASN A 117 23.20 5.90 1.77
CA ASN A 117 23.36 7.22 1.17
C ASN A 117 22.40 7.48 0.00
N ARG A 118 21.47 6.56 -0.28
CA ARG A 118 20.40 6.78 -1.28
C ARG A 118 19.51 7.97 -0.90
N LEU A 119 18.93 8.61 -1.92
CA LEU A 119 18.01 9.74 -1.78
C LEU A 119 16.54 9.33 -1.83
N ALA A 120 16.24 8.11 -2.26
CA ALA A 120 14.92 7.49 -2.18
C ALA A 120 15.05 5.95 -2.13
N HIS A 121 14.02 5.25 -1.70
CA HIS A 121 13.97 3.78 -1.72
C HIS A 121 13.81 3.23 -3.14
N GLU A 122 13.21 4.03 -4.03
CA GLU A 122 13.07 3.78 -5.46
C GLU A 122 13.15 5.10 -6.25
N PRO A 123 13.47 5.07 -7.56
CA PRO A 123 13.21 6.21 -8.44
C PRO A 123 11.70 6.52 -8.46
N ALA A 124 11.23 7.76 -8.58
CA ALA A 124 11.96 9.04 -8.59
C ALA A 124 12.11 9.65 -7.19
N THR A 125 13.13 10.50 -7.00
CA THR A 125 13.35 11.19 -5.72
C THR A 125 12.42 12.39 -5.55
N GLY A 126 11.84 12.54 -4.37
CA GLY A 126 11.07 13.74 -4.01
C GLY A 126 10.36 13.57 -2.67
N GLN A 127 10.49 14.59 -1.82
CA GLN A 127 9.80 14.67 -0.54
C GLN A 127 9.47 16.13 -0.23
N LEU A 128 8.22 16.39 0.17
CA LEU A 128 7.79 17.70 0.61
C LEU A 128 8.72 18.27 1.70
N ASN A 129 8.93 19.58 1.65
CA ASN A 129 9.74 20.35 2.60
C ASN A 129 8.86 20.92 3.71
N PRO A 130 8.94 20.41 4.96
CA PRO A 130 8.10 20.91 6.05
C PRO A 130 8.47 22.32 6.53
N LEU A 131 9.60 22.88 6.10
CA LEU A 131 10.02 24.25 6.46
C LEU A 131 9.47 25.33 5.52
N THR A 132 8.84 24.93 4.41
CA THR A 132 8.27 25.87 3.44
C THR A 132 6.80 26.13 3.77
N MET A 133 6.42 27.39 3.99
CA MET A 133 5.02 27.76 4.33
C MET A 133 4.03 27.39 3.22
N ASN A 134 4.46 27.50 1.96
CA ASN A 134 3.65 27.16 0.79
C ASN A 134 3.29 25.66 0.74
N THR A 135 4.15 24.77 1.28
CA THR A 135 3.86 23.33 1.42
C THR A 135 2.52 23.12 2.09
N TYR A 136 2.28 23.77 3.22
CA TYR A 136 1.04 23.60 3.98
C TYR A 136 -0.18 24.23 3.30
N LYS A 137 0.00 25.23 2.44
CA LYS A 137 -1.10 25.81 1.67
C LYS A 137 -1.59 24.79 0.63
N VAL A 138 -0.68 24.26 -0.19
CA VAL A 138 -0.98 23.26 -1.22
C VAL A 138 -1.52 21.99 -0.59
N VAL A 139 -0.85 21.44 0.43
CA VAL A 139 -1.28 20.21 1.11
C VAL A 139 -2.67 20.33 1.73
N LYS A 140 -3.00 21.47 2.35
CA LYS A 140 -4.35 21.67 2.93
C LYS A 140 -5.42 21.81 1.85
N ASN A 141 -5.10 22.43 0.72
CA ASN A 141 -6.00 22.48 -0.43
C ASN A 141 -6.25 21.08 -0.99
N VAL A 142 -5.19 20.27 -1.17
CA VAL A 142 -5.29 18.86 -1.58
C VAL A 142 -6.17 18.06 -0.62
N ILE A 143 -5.88 18.10 0.68
CA ILE A 143 -6.66 17.37 1.69
C ILE A 143 -8.13 17.79 1.63
N LYS A 144 -8.41 19.09 1.53
CA LYS A 144 -9.78 19.62 1.49
C LYS A 144 -10.56 19.08 0.30
N ASP A 145 -9.98 19.11 -0.89
CA ASP A 145 -10.65 18.62 -2.11
C ASP A 145 -10.85 17.11 -2.05
N VAL A 146 -9.84 16.35 -1.63
CA VAL A 146 -9.92 14.88 -1.47
C VAL A 146 -11.01 14.51 -0.47
N VAL A 147 -11.05 15.16 0.70
CA VAL A 147 -12.08 14.91 1.72
C VAL A 147 -13.49 15.26 1.24
N SER A 148 -13.62 16.26 0.35
CA SER A 148 -14.88 16.65 -0.27
C SER A 148 -15.34 15.65 -1.33
N MET A 149 -14.42 15.08 -2.09
CA MET A 149 -14.72 14.18 -3.22
C MET A 149 -14.87 12.71 -2.78
N LEU A 150 -14.16 12.29 -1.72
CA LEU A 150 -14.15 10.92 -1.22
C LEU A 150 -14.73 10.88 0.20
N PRO A 151 -15.97 10.37 0.38
CA PRO A 151 -16.74 10.57 1.60
C PRO A 151 -16.41 9.61 2.74
N ASP A 152 -15.46 8.66 2.57
CA ASP A 152 -15.15 7.67 3.60
C ASP A 152 -14.68 8.30 4.92
N SER A 153 -15.02 7.69 6.05
CA SER A 153 -14.63 8.21 7.37
C SER A 153 -13.12 8.14 7.64
N PHE A 154 -12.37 7.34 6.87
CA PHE A 154 -10.92 7.25 6.94
C PHE A 154 -10.26 8.07 5.83
N TYR A 155 -9.09 8.63 6.17
CA TYR A 155 -8.18 9.26 5.23
C TYR A 155 -6.79 8.71 5.50
N HIS A 156 -6.16 8.08 4.53
CA HIS A 156 -4.79 7.61 4.67
C HIS A 156 -3.82 8.75 4.32
N GLY A 157 -3.04 9.19 5.31
CA GLY A 157 -2.07 10.27 5.18
C GLY A 157 -0.67 9.80 4.78
N GLY A 158 -0.48 8.49 4.60
CA GLY A 158 0.78 7.90 4.18
C GLY A 158 1.87 7.95 5.24
N ALA A 159 2.93 8.72 4.98
CA ALA A 159 4.08 8.97 5.85
C ALA A 159 5.00 7.74 6.04
N ASN A 160 5.13 6.92 5.01
CA ASN A 160 6.15 5.87 4.92
C ASN A 160 7.50 6.42 4.41
N GLU A 161 8.56 5.64 4.63
CA GLU A 161 9.85 5.72 3.92
C GLU A 161 10.48 7.12 3.78
N ILE A 162 10.37 7.96 4.82
CA ILE A 162 10.99 9.28 4.84
C ILE A 162 12.52 9.13 4.78
N THR A 163 13.10 9.41 3.62
CA THR A 163 14.52 9.22 3.33
C THR A 163 15.33 10.40 3.88
N PRO A 164 16.21 10.19 4.89
CA PRO A 164 16.96 11.27 5.53
C PRO A 164 17.80 12.11 4.56
N ASN A 165 18.40 11.47 3.56
CA ASN A 165 19.33 12.14 2.66
C ASN A 165 18.62 13.04 1.65
N CYS A 166 17.37 12.74 1.29
CA CYS A 166 16.56 13.65 0.49
C CYS A 166 16.41 15.00 1.18
N TRP A 167 15.97 15.00 2.44
CA TRP A 167 15.86 16.22 3.23
C TRP A 167 17.21 16.88 3.50
N LYS A 168 18.25 16.11 3.82
CA LYS A 168 19.62 16.65 4.03
C LYS A 168 20.23 17.28 2.78
N SER A 169 19.69 17.04 1.59
CA SER A 169 20.14 17.71 0.35
C SER A 169 19.64 19.17 0.26
N ASN A 170 18.58 19.53 0.98
CA ASN A 170 17.98 20.86 0.92
C ASN A 170 18.70 21.85 1.86
N LYS A 171 19.10 23.02 1.34
CA LYS A 171 19.86 24.04 2.09
C LYS A 171 19.12 24.59 3.32
N THR A 172 17.81 24.79 3.22
CA THR A 172 16.99 25.30 4.34
C THR A 172 16.93 24.28 5.47
N ILE A 173 16.78 22.99 5.11
CA ILE A 173 16.81 21.90 6.08
C ILE A 173 18.22 21.73 6.70
N GLN A 174 19.29 21.80 5.89
CA GLN A 174 20.66 21.79 6.42
C GLN A 174 20.87 22.89 7.47
N TYR A 175 20.38 24.11 7.20
CA TYR A 175 20.46 25.22 8.17
C TYR A 175 19.67 24.93 9.45
N PHE A 176 18.46 24.36 9.34
CA PHE A 176 17.65 23.95 10.49
C PHE A 176 18.38 22.89 11.35
N LEU A 177 18.97 21.88 10.72
CA LEU A 177 19.75 20.85 11.42
C LEU A 177 21.00 21.43 12.09
N ALA A 178 21.68 22.37 11.45
CA ALA A 178 22.84 23.08 12.02
C ALA A 178 22.46 23.96 13.25
N LYS A 179 21.18 24.22 13.47
CA LYS A 179 20.64 24.94 14.63
C LYS A 179 19.98 24.00 15.66
N ASN A 180 20.47 22.76 15.74
CA ASN A 180 19.99 21.69 16.63
C ASN A 180 18.57 21.18 16.32
N GLY A 181 18.04 21.46 15.12
CA GLY A 181 16.85 20.79 14.63
C GLY A 181 17.12 19.32 14.29
N THR A 182 16.10 18.47 14.31
CA THR A 182 16.19 17.06 13.91
C THR A 182 15.25 16.72 12.75
N LEU A 183 15.53 15.65 12.02
CA LEU A 183 14.62 15.20 10.94
C LEU A 183 13.26 14.75 11.49
N SER A 184 13.25 14.07 12.65
CA SER A 184 12.00 13.75 13.37
C SER A 184 11.17 14.99 13.69
N GLN A 185 11.80 16.11 14.07
CA GLN A 185 11.07 17.37 14.29
C GLN A 185 10.45 17.91 12.99
N LEU A 186 11.06 17.69 11.83
CA LEU A 186 10.47 18.08 10.54
C LEU A 186 9.22 17.25 10.23
N LEU A 187 9.28 15.93 10.42
CA LEU A 187 8.11 15.06 10.25
C LEU A 187 7.02 15.42 11.27
N GLU A 188 7.39 15.69 12.52
CA GLU A 188 6.46 16.12 13.57
C GLU A 188 5.79 17.47 13.25
N MET A 189 6.53 18.44 12.70
CA MET A 189 5.95 19.70 12.20
C MET A 189 4.91 19.45 11.12
N PHE A 190 5.22 18.54 10.18
CA PHE A 190 4.30 18.17 9.11
C PHE A 190 3.02 17.54 9.66
N VAL A 191 3.16 16.49 10.48
CA VAL A 191 2.05 15.76 11.10
C VAL A 191 1.21 16.67 12.00
N ASN A 192 1.82 17.52 12.83
CA ASN A 192 1.09 18.48 13.67
C ASN A 192 0.27 19.50 12.87
N SER A 193 0.62 19.75 11.60
CA SER A 193 -0.15 20.65 10.73
C SER A 193 -1.28 19.92 9.99
N THR A 194 -1.04 18.67 9.56
CA THR A 194 -1.98 17.92 8.71
C THR A 194 -2.96 17.06 9.49
N LEU A 195 -2.52 16.34 10.52
CA LEU A 195 -3.37 15.44 11.32
C LEU A 195 -4.57 16.16 11.95
N PRO A 196 -4.41 17.32 12.64
CA PRO A 196 -5.57 18.04 13.17
C PRO A 196 -6.46 18.61 12.06
N TYR A 197 -5.89 19.00 10.93
CA TYR A 197 -6.66 19.53 9.79
C TYR A 197 -7.56 18.46 9.15
N ILE A 198 -7.06 17.24 9.00
CA ILE A 198 -7.85 16.09 8.55
C ILE A 198 -8.90 15.71 9.61
N SER A 199 -8.50 15.64 10.87
CA SER A 199 -9.40 15.27 11.98
C SER A 199 -10.57 16.24 12.17
N ASN A 200 -10.34 17.54 11.98
CA ASN A 200 -11.36 18.58 12.04
C ASN A 200 -12.41 18.48 10.93
N GLN A 201 -12.15 17.67 9.90
CA GLN A 201 -13.12 17.35 8.85
C GLN A 201 -13.85 16.02 9.12
N ASN A 202 -13.90 15.61 10.40
CA ASN A 202 -14.54 14.38 10.88
C ASN A 202 -13.98 13.10 10.28
N ARG A 203 -12.68 13.09 9.96
CA ARG A 203 -11.95 11.91 9.48
C ARG A 203 -11.09 11.29 10.58
N THR A 204 -10.98 9.97 10.57
CA THR A 204 -9.94 9.25 11.32
C THR A 204 -8.76 9.04 10.38
N VAL A 205 -7.55 9.37 10.82
CA VAL A 205 -6.36 9.30 9.97
C VAL A 205 -5.73 7.92 10.08
N VAL A 206 -5.35 7.37 8.93
CA VAL A 206 -4.51 6.18 8.83
C VAL A 206 -3.13 6.60 8.39
N TYR A 207 -2.08 6.07 9.01
CA TYR A 207 -0.70 6.25 8.57
C TYR A 207 -0.03 4.88 8.42
N TRP A 208 0.97 4.80 7.54
CA TRP A 208 1.91 3.69 7.58
C TRP A 208 2.66 3.70 8.91
N GLU A 209 3.06 2.52 9.38
CA GLU A 209 3.68 2.37 10.70
C GLU A 209 5.00 3.14 10.89
N ASP A 210 5.69 3.46 9.80
CA ASP A 210 6.96 4.21 9.76
C ASP A 210 6.88 5.51 10.55
N VAL A 211 5.74 6.20 10.49
CA VAL A 211 5.51 7.47 11.21
C VAL A 211 5.83 7.34 12.69
N LEU A 212 5.71 6.14 13.26
CA LEU A 212 6.02 5.84 14.66
C LEU A 212 7.23 4.90 14.83
N LEU A 213 7.42 3.94 13.92
CA LEU A 213 8.38 2.84 14.09
C LEU A 213 9.69 3.02 13.32
N ASP A 214 9.80 3.99 12.41
CA ASP A 214 11.07 4.19 11.68
C ASP A 214 12.19 4.59 12.66
N PRO A 215 13.36 3.93 12.61
CA PRO A 215 14.45 4.17 13.55
C PRO A 215 15.20 5.48 13.31
N ASN A 216 15.05 6.12 12.15
CA ASN A 216 15.78 7.33 11.76
C ASN A 216 14.91 8.59 11.83
N VAL A 217 13.66 8.49 11.37
CA VAL A 217 12.72 9.61 11.27
C VAL A 217 11.32 9.13 11.66
N SER A 218 11.00 9.28 12.93
CA SER A 218 9.68 9.00 13.49
C SER A 218 9.16 10.17 14.32
N VAL A 219 7.86 10.14 14.59
CA VAL A 219 7.10 11.08 15.40
C VAL A 219 6.84 10.47 16.77
N ALA A 220 6.90 11.28 17.82
CA ALA A 220 6.57 10.83 19.17
C ALA A 220 5.10 10.40 19.28
N ALA A 221 4.84 9.31 20.01
CA ALA A 221 3.48 8.82 20.23
C ALA A 221 2.51 9.87 20.81
N SER A 222 3.01 10.86 21.57
CA SER A 222 2.22 11.97 22.11
C SER A 222 1.59 12.87 21.04
N VAL A 223 2.14 12.89 19.83
CA VAL A 223 1.64 13.65 18.68
C VAL A 223 0.62 12.85 17.86
N LEU A 224 0.57 11.53 18.08
CA LEU A 224 -0.31 10.59 17.37
C LEU A 224 -1.39 10.07 18.34
N PRO A 225 -2.45 10.83 18.65
CA PRO A 225 -3.49 10.38 19.58
C PRO A 225 -4.22 9.14 19.03
N GLN A 226 -4.12 8.02 19.75
CA GLN A 226 -4.68 6.70 19.41
C GLN A 226 -6.17 6.73 19.01
N LYS A 227 -6.95 7.68 19.58
CA LYS A 227 -8.37 7.86 19.26
C LYS A 227 -8.59 8.26 17.79
N ASN A 228 -7.70 9.07 17.23
CA ASN A 228 -7.82 9.66 15.91
C ASN A 228 -6.91 9.02 14.86
N VAL A 229 -5.97 8.17 15.31
CA VAL A 229 -4.96 7.53 14.46
C VAL A 229 -5.15 6.02 14.43
N ILE A 230 -5.05 5.44 13.23
CA ILE A 230 -4.89 4.01 12.98
C ILE A 230 -3.54 3.83 12.28
N LEU A 231 -2.83 2.74 12.56
CA LEU A 231 -1.55 2.45 11.93
C LEU A 231 -1.65 1.20 11.03
N GLN A 232 -1.18 1.32 9.80
CA GLN A 232 -1.13 0.21 8.85
C GLN A 232 0.27 -0.43 8.88
N THR A 233 0.33 -1.72 9.25
CA THR A 233 1.60 -2.46 9.39
C THR A 233 2.01 -3.10 8.08
N TRP A 234 3.30 -3.09 7.78
CA TRP A 234 3.82 -3.75 6.57
C TRP A 234 5.16 -4.45 6.78
N ASN A 235 5.99 -4.02 7.74
CA ASN A 235 7.26 -4.65 8.08
C ASN A 235 7.19 -5.61 9.27
N ASN A 236 8.19 -6.50 9.36
CA ASN A 236 8.45 -7.40 10.50
C ASN A 236 7.25 -8.24 10.97
N GLY A 237 6.30 -8.54 10.08
CA GLY A 237 5.20 -9.45 10.33
C GLY A 237 4.41 -9.20 11.64
N PRO A 238 4.12 -10.26 12.42
CA PRO A 238 3.36 -10.12 13.67
C PRO A 238 4.10 -9.29 14.73
N ASN A 239 5.42 -9.10 14.63
CA ASN A 239 6.18 -8.37 15.64
C ASN A 239 5.85 -6.88 15.65
N ASN A 240 5.77 -6.23 14.48
CA ASN A 240 5.37 -4.83 14.44
C ASN A 240 3.89 -4.67 14.82
N THR A 241 3.03 -5.59 14.37
CA THR A 241 1.62 -5.63 14.81
C THR A 241 1.52 -5.65 16.33
N LYS A 242 2.26 -6.54 17.01
CA LYS A 242 2.35 -6.63 18.47
C LYS A 242 2.81 -5.32 19.11
N LYS A 243 3.91 -4.72 18.61
CA LYS A 243 4.43 -3.44 19.15
C LYS A 243 3.38 -2.33 19.11
N LEU A 244 2.62 -2.22 18.02
CA LEU A 244 1.64 -1.14 17.85
C LEU A 244 0.40 -1.32 18.71
N VAL A 245 -0.12 -2.55 18.83
CA VAL A 245 -1.26 -2.83 19.71
C VAL A 245 -0.87 -2.75 21.19
N GLU A 246 0.35 -3.13 21.57
CA GLU A 246 0.89 -2.89 22.92
C GLU A 246 1.01 -1.40 23.23
N ALA A 247 1.33 -0.59 22.23
CA ALA A 247 1.31 0.86 22.30
C ALA A 247 -0.12 1.45 22.23
N GLY A 248 -1.17 0.63 22.23
CA GLY A 248 -2.58 1.03 22.30
C GLY A 248 -3.20 1.52 20.99
N TYR A 249 -2.52 1.35 19.85
CA TYR A 249 -3.05 1.74 18.54
C TYR A 249 -3.95 0.67 17.95
N ARG A 250 -5.01 1.13 17.26
CA ARG A 250 -5.75 0.28 16.33
C ARG A 250 -4.91 0.08 15.07
N VAL A 251 -4.93 -1.14 14.52
CA VAL A 251 -4.05 -1.51 13.41
C VAL A 251 -4.79 -2.15 12.24
N ILE A 252 -4.31 -1.88 11.03
CA ILE A 252 -4.65 -2.60 9.79
C ILE A 252 -3.43 -3.43 9.39
N VAL A 253 -3.57 -4.75 9.29
CA VAL A 253 -2.44 -5.64 9.03
C VAL A 253 -2.20 -5.81 7.53
N SER A 254 -1.05 -5.35 7.03
CA SER A 254 -0.65 -5.46 5.61
C SER A 254 0.77 -6.00 5.45
N SER A 255 1.20 -6.88 6.35
CA SER A 255 2.58 -7.38 6.37
C SER A 255 3.05 -7.88 5.00
N ALA A 256 4.15 -7.32 4.50
CA ALA A 256 4.77 -7.66 3.22
C ALA A 256 5.25 -9.12 3.15
N GLU A 257 5.45 -9.79 4.29
CA GLU A 257 5.77 -11.21 4.35
C GLU A 257 4.60 -12.09 3.84
N PHE A 258 3.37 -11.59 3.93
CA PHE A 258 2.14 -12.33 3.64
C PHE A 258 1.24 -11.68 2.59
N TYR A 259 1.07 -10.36 2.61
CA TYR A 259 -0.03 -9.65 1.95
C TYR A 259 0.37 -8.69 0.82
N TYR A 260 1.65 -8.59 0.47
CA TYR A 260 2.10 -7.85 -0.71
C TYR A 260 1.98 -8.74 -1.96
N LEU A 261 1.18 -8.31 -2.93
CA LEU A 261 0.83 -9.07 -4.12
C LEU A 261 1.79 -8.86 -5.30
N ASP A 262 2.59 -7.79 -5.24
CA ASP A 262 3.62 -7.36 -6.19
C ASP A 262 4.93 -8.15 -6.06
N CYS A 263 5.19 -8.78 -4.91
CA CYS A 263 6.44 -9.49 -4.65
C CYS A 263 6.71 -10.66 -5.61
N GLY A 264 8.00 -10.93 -5.85
CA GLY A 264 8.45 -12.11 -6.59
C GLY A 264 8.50 -11.95 -8.11
N HIS A 265 8.37 -10.73 -8.62
CA HIS A 265 8.51 -10.40 -10.05
C HIS A 265 9.89 -9.84 -10.44
N GLY A 266 10.84 -9.94 -9.52
CA GLY A 266 12.18 -9.37 -9.64
C GLY A 266 12.22 -7.88 -9.33
N GLY A 267 13.37 -7.25 -9.55
CA GLY A 267 13.51 -5.79 -9.50
C GLY A 267 13.23 -5.15 -10.85
N TRP A 268 12.60 -3.98 -10.85
CA TRP A 268 12.20 -3.25 -12.07
C TRP A 268 13.23 -2.20 -12.52
N ALA A 269 14.17 -1.82 -11.64
CA ALA A 269 15.18 -0.82 -11.95
C ALA A 269 16.06 -1.24 -13.15
N GLY A 270 16.32 -0.30 -14.06
CA GLY A 270 17.16 -0.51 -15.24
C GLY A 270 18.66 -0.46 -14.96
N ASN A 271 19.46 -0.92 -15.94
CA ASN A 271 20.93 -0.96 -15.85
C ASN A 271 21.47 -1.65 -14.59
N ASP A 272 20.92 -2.83 -14.30
CA ASP A 272 21.18 -3.54 -13.06
C ASP A 272 22.16 -4.71 -13.27
N SER A 273 23.42 -4.50 -12.86
CA SER A 273 24.48 -5.50 -12.98
C SER A 273 24.29 -6.72 -12.09
N ARG A 274 23.34 -6.69 -11.14
CA ARG A 274 23.00 -7.87 -10.31
C ARG A 274 22.50 -9.04 -11.17
N TYR A 275 21.94 -8.78 -12.34
CA TYR A 275 21.50 -9.83 -13.27
C TYR A 275 22.59 -10.31 -14.24
N ASN A 276 23.71 -9.59 -14.35
CA ASN A 276 24.85 -9.99 -15.18
C ASN A 276 25.73 -10.99 -14.42
N GLN A 277 25.21 -12.20 -14.20
CA GLN A 277 25.88 -13.25 -13.45
C GLN A 277 26.10 -14.49 -14.32
N PRO A 278 27.12 -15.31 -14.03
CA PRO A 278 27.29 -16.60 -14.67
C PRO A 278 26.03 -17.48 -14.54
N PRO A 279 25.79 -18.39 -15.51
CA PRO A 279 24.72 -19.38 -15.38
C PRO A 279 24.77 -20.11 -14.03
N SER A 280 23.60 -20.43 -13.47
CA SER A 280 23.43 -21.11 -12.18
C SER A 280 23.73 -20.28 -10.92
N THR A 281 24.07 -18.99 -11.04
CA THR A 281 24.15 -18.08 -9.88
C THR A 281 22.78 -17.92 -9.22
N ASN A 282 22.68 -18.18 -7.91
CA ASN A 282 21.46 -17.94 -7.15
C ASN A 282 21.35 -16.45 -6.81
N LEU A 283 20.41 -15.76 -7.45
CA LEU A 283 20.12 -14.33 -7.23
C LEU A 283 19.29 -14.04 -5.97
N GLY A 284 19.00 -15.06 -5.15
CA GLY A 284 18.21 -14.94 -3.94
C GLY A 284 16.79 -14.47 -4.24
N ASN A 285 16.48 -13.22 -3.88
CA ASN A 285 15.17 -12.61 -4.09
C ASN A 285 14.93 -12.14 -5.54
N GLY A 286 15.92 -12.30 -6.43
CA GLY A 286 15.82 -11.93 -7.84
C GLY A 286 15.64 -10.42 -8.06
N GLY A 287 16.00 -9.60 -7.08
CA GLY A 287 15.85 -8.13 -7.12
C GLY A 287 14.54 -7.60 -6.53
N SER A 288 13.53 -8.45 -6.28
CA SER A 288 12.29 -8.04 -5.58
C SER A 288 12.55 -8.03 -4.07
N TRP A 289 12.48 -6.86 -3.43
CA TRP A 289 12.88 -6.71 -2.03
C TRP A 289 12.04 -7.59 -1.08
N CYS A 290 10.76 -7.77 -1.40
CA CYS A 290 9.80 -8.56 -0.61
C CYS A 290 9.57 -9.98 -1.14
N ALA A 291 10.42 -10.50 -2.04
CA ALA A 291 10.30 -11.87 -2.53
C ALA A 291 10.30 -12.90 -1.36
N PRO A 292 9.73 -14.11 -1.53
CA PRO A 292 9.17 -14.67 -2.77
C PRO A 292 7.76 -14.14 -3.09
N PHE A 293 7.22 -14.55 -4.25
CA PHE A 293 5.81 -14.42 -4.58
C PHE A 293 4.94 -15.02 -3.48
N LYS A 294 3.91 -14.28 -3.04
CA LYS A 294 2.99 -14.75 -2.01
C LYS A 294 1.92 -15.59 -2.66
N THR A 295 1.96 -16.90 -2.43
CA THR A 295 0.91 -17.81 -2.91
C THR A 295 -0.38 -17.57 -2.13
N TRP A 296 -1.51 -18.03 -2.69
CA TRP A 296 -2.78 -18.01 -1.96
C TRP A 296 -2.69 -18.75 -0.61
N GLN A 297 -1.84 -19.78 -0.51
CA GLN A 297 -1.64 -20.55 0.73
C GLN A 297 -0.88 -19.74 1.78
N THR A 298 0.13 -18.96 1.39
CA THR A 298 0.83 -18.04 2.29
C THR A 298 -0.13 -17.03 2.88
N ILE A 299 -0.96 -16.42 2.03
CA ILE A 299 -1.99 -15.45 2.43
C ILE A 299 -3.04 -16.10 3.36
N TYR A 300 -3.59 -17.25 2.96
CA TYR A 300 -4.64 -17.94 3.71
C TYR A 300 -4.18 -18.43 5.09
N ASN A 301 -2.91 -18.82 5.20
CA ASN A 301 -2.38 -19.38 6.44
C ASN A 301 -1.92 -18.33 7.45
N TYR A 302 -1.87 -17.05 7.09
CA TYR A 302 -1.49 -16.02 8.04
C TYR A 302 -2.59 -15.81 9.09
N ASP A 303 -2.20 -15.87 10.36
CA ASP A 303 -3.05 -15.53 11.50
C ASP A 303 -2.68 -14.11 11.93
N ILE A 304 -3.49 -13.13 11.54
CA ILE A 304 -3.21 -11.70 11.75
C ILE A 304 -3.18 -11.32 13.23
N THR A 305 -3.65 -12.22 14.12
CA THR A 305 -3.62 -12.05 15.59
C THR A 305 -2.56 -12.91 16.27
N TYR A 306 -1.66 -13.53 15.50
CA TYR A 306 -0.61 -14.37 16.05
C TYR A 306 0.28 -13.60 17.04
N GLY A 307 0.46 -14.17 18.23
CA GLY A 307 1.27 -13.57 19.31
C GLY A 307 0.58 -12.46 20.10
N LEU A 308 -0.69 -12.16 19.80
CA LEU A 308 -1.50 -11.19 20.54
C LEU A 308 -2.31 -11.86 21.65
N ASN A 309 -2.51 -11.16 22.76
CA ASN A 309 -3.52 -11.54 23.74
C ASN A 309 -4.93 -11.09 23.31
N ILE A 310 -5.97 -11.45 24.07
CA ILE A 310 -7.37 -11.18 23.73
C ILE A 310 -7.66 -9.68 23.61
N GLU A 311 -7.08 -8.83 24.47
CA GLU A 311 -7.32 -7.38 24.44
C GLU A 311 -6.57 -6.72 23.28
N GLU A 312 -5.34 -7.15 23.02
CA GLU A 312 -4.55 -6.70 21.86
C GLU A 312 -5.20 -7.08 20.54
N ALA A 313 -5.74 -8.30 20.43
CA ALA A 313 -6.43 -8.77 19.23
C ALA A 313 -7.65 -7.91 18.89
N LYS A 314 -8.32 -7.27 19.87
CA LYS A 314 -9.44 -6.34 19.61
C LYS A 314 -9.00 -5.04 18.94
N LEU A 315 -7.72 -4.68 19.01
CA LEU A 315 -7.17 -3.51 18.34
C LEU A 315 -6.86 -3.78 16.85
N VAL A 316 -6.84 -5.04 16.42
CA VAL A 316 -6.70 -5.40 15.01
C VAL A 316 -8.04 -5.22 14.29
N LEU A 317 -8.11 -4.23 13.40
CA LEU A 317 -9.35 -3.89 12.67
C LEU A 317 -9.62 -4.82 11.50
N GLY A 318 -8.58 -5.44 10.97
CA GLY A 318 -8.63 -6.30 9.79
C GLY A 318 -7.26 -6.40 9.13
N GLY A 319 -7.24 -6.94 7.92
CA GLY A 319 -6.06 -7.02 7.08
C GLY A 319 -6.32 -6.46 5.69
N GLU A 320 -5.25 -6.13 5.00
CA GLU A 320 -5.30 -5.63 3.64
C GLU A 320 -4.16 -6.23 2.80
N VAL A 321 -4.52 -6.72 1.61
CA VAL A 321 -3.52 -6.99 0.57
C VAL A 321 -3.19 -5.71 -0.17
N ALA A 322 -1.90 -5.50 -0.41
CA ALA A 322 -1.39 -4.39 -1.20
C ALA A 322 -0.94 -4.88 -2.57
N ILE A 323 -1.33 -4.19 -3.63
CA ILE A 323 -0.72 -4.32 -4.95
C ILE A 323 -0.06 -2.98 -5.28
N TRP A 324 1.25 -2.91 -5.04
CA TRP A 324 2.09 -1.84 -5.58
C TRP A 324 2.26 -2.04 -7.09
N SER A 325 2.37 -0.94 -7.83
CA SER A 325 2.17 -0.94 -9.28
C SER A 325 3.42 -0.60 -10.08
N GLU A 326 4.62 -0.76 -9.54
CA GLU A 326 5.87 -0.57 -10.29
C GLU A 326 5.95 -1.51 -11.51
N GLN A 327 5.38 -2.71 -11.37
CA GLN A 327 5.27 -3.72 -12.44
C GLN A 327 3.84 -4.25 -12.60
N ALA A 328 2.84 -3.43 -12.30
CA ALA A 328 1.43 -3.77 -12.52
C ALA A 328 0.67 -2.61 -13.14
N ASP A 329 -0.16 -2.93 -14.13
CA ASP A 329 -1.05 -2.03 -14.84
C ASP A 329 -2.37 -2.78 -15.15
N PRO A 330 -3.33 -2.21 -15.91
CA PRO A 330 -4.56 -2.89 -16.26
C PRO A 330 -4.39 -4.28 -16.89
N ALA A 331 -3.28 -4.53 -17.62
CA ALA A 331 -3.05 -5.78 -18.31
C ALA A 331 -2.78 -6.95 -17.36
N VAL A 332 -2.22 -6.68 -16.18
CA VAL A 332 -1.89 -7.71 -15.18
C VAL A 332 -2.66 -7.57 -13.87
N MET A 333 -3.50 -6.55 -13.72
CA MET A 333 -4.27 -6.29 -12.50
C MET A 333 -5.02 -7.52 -11.98
N ASP A 334 -5.83 -8.15 -12.84
CA ASP A 334 -6.65 -9.29 -12.43
C ASP A 334 -5.85 -10.51 -12.00
N PRO A 335 -4.90 -11.02 -12.79
CA PRO A 335 -4.13 -12.18 -12.38
C PRO A 335 -3.20 -11.89 -11.20
N ARG A 336 -2.80 -10.62 -10.96
CA ARG A 336 -2.06 -10.24 -9.76
C ARG A 336 -2.94 -10.27 -8.52
N ILE A 337 -4.17 -9.76 -8.59
CA ILE A 337 -5.03 -9.67 -7.41
C ILE A 337 -5.75 -10.98 -7.12
N TRP A 338 -6.26 -11.65 -8.16
CA TRP A 338 -7.18 -12.76 -8.04
C TRP A 338 -6.57 -14.07 -8.52
N PRO A 339 -6.73 -15.19 -7.79
CA PRO A 339 -7.63 -15.38 -6.65
C PRO A 339 -6.93 -15.23 -5.29
N ARG A 340 -5.71 -14.67 -5.24
CA ARG A 340 -4.94 -14.51 -3.99
C ARG A 340 -5.67 -13.64 -2.95
N ALA A 341 -6.28 -12.54 -3.38
CA ALA A 341 -7.11 -11.71 -2.51
C ALA A 341 -8.40 -12.43 -2.05
N SER A 342 -8.92 -13.39 -2.81
CA SER A 342 -10.05 -14.24 -2.37
C SER A 342 -9.69 -15.09 -1.17
N ALA A 343 -8.43 -15.55 -1.10
CA ALA A 343 -7.94 -16.30 0.05
C ALA A 343 -7.97 -15.44 1.32
N MET A 344 -7.46 -14.20 1.28
CA MET A 344 -7.55 -13.26 2.40
C MET A 344 -9.01 -12.93 2.76
N ALA A 345 -9.85 -12.73 1.74
CA ALA A 345 -11.25 -12.38 1.96
C ALA A 345 -11.97 -13.42 2.84
N GLU A 346 -11.71 -14.70 2.61
CA GLU A 346 -12.27 -15.76 3.44
C GLU A 346 -11.70 -15.79 4.85
N THR A 347 -10.39 -15.59 5.01
CA THR A 347 -9.76 -15.62 6.34
C THR A 347 -10.28 -14.49 7.23
N LEU A 348 -10.51 -13.31 6.67
CA LEU A 348 -11.05 -12.17 7.41
C LEU A 348 -12.57 -12.24 7.60
N TRP A 349 -13.28 -12.94 6.72
CA TRP A 349 -14.74 -13.11 6.82
C TRP A 349 -15.15 -14.22 7.80
N SER A 350 -14.47 -15.37 7.74
CA SER A 350 -14.89 -16.58 8.46
C SER A 350 -13.75 -17.37 9.13
N GLY A 351 -12.54 -16.83 9.12
CA GLY A 351 -11.36 -17.50 9.65
C GLY A 351 -10.80 -18.59 8.71
N ASN A 352 -9.59 -19.03 9.02
CA ASN A 352 -8.89 -20.13 8.32
C ASN A 352 -8.93 -21.46 9.08
N ARG A 353 -9.80 -21.56 10.09
CA ARG A 353 -9.94 -22.74 10.96
C ARG A 353 -11.33 -23.35 10.86
N ASP A 354 -11.42 -24.66 11.09
CA ASP A 354 -12.68 -25.39 11.22
C ASP A 354 -13.27 -25.29 12.65
N SER A 355 -14.37 -26.00 12.90
CA SER A 355 -15.04 -26.03 14.20
C SER A 355 -14.21 -26.66 15.33
N THR A 356 -13.14 -27.37 14.99
CA THR A 356 -12.19 -27.96 15.95
C THR A 356 -10.97 -27.06 16.21
N GLY A 357 -10.88 -25.94 15.50
CA GLY A 357 -9.74 -25.01 15.58
C GLY A 357 -8.56 -25.39 14.69
N MET A 358 -8.68 -26.43 13.86
CA MET A 358 -7.63 -26.88 12.94
C MET A 358 -7.61 -26.02 11.67
N LYS A 359 -6.43 -25.72 11.14
CA LYS A 359 -6.32 -24.96 9.88
C LYS A 359 -6.87 -25.79 8.71
N ARG A 360 -7.81 -25.21 7.95
CA ARG A 360 -8.53 -25.87 6.85
C ARG A 360 -8.02 -25.48 5.46
N TYR A 361 -6.71 -25.25 5.32
CA TYR A 361 -6.11 -24.84 4.04
C TYR A 361 -6.23 -25.92 2.95
N ALA A 362 -6.20 -27.21 3.33
CA ALA A 362 -6.33 -28.31 2.37
C ALA A 362 -7.69 -28.25 1.67
N GLU A 363 -8.78 -28.11 2.43
CA GLU A 363 -10.15 -27.96 1.93
C GLU A 363 -10.37 -26.64 1.16
N ALA A 364 -9.62 -25.60 1.51
CA ALA A 364 -9.70 -24.31 0.82
C ALA A 364 -9.23 -24.39 -0.65
N THR A 365 -8.37 -25.35 -0.99
CA THR A 365 -7.87 -25.54 -2.37
C THR A 365 -9.00 -25.77 -3.37
N ASP A 366 -9.91 -26.70 -3.05
CA ASP A 366 -11.01 -27.07 -3.96
C ASP A 366 -12.01 -25.93 -4.09
N ARG A 367 -12.35 -25.27 -2.97
CA ARG A 367 -13.24 -24.10 -2.96
C ARG A 367 -12.65 -22.92 -3.72
N LEU A 368 -11.35 -22.68 -3.61
CA LEU A 368 -10.67 -21.60 -4.33
C LEU A 368 -10.60 -21.89 -5.84
N ASN A 369 -10.36 -23.14 -6.25
CA ASN A 369 -10.42 -23.54 -7.66
C ASN A 369 -11.81 -23.29 -8.27
N GLU A 370 -12.88 -23.72 -7.59
CA GLU A 370 -14.25 -23.48 -8.03
C GLU A 370 -14.55 -21.97 -8.10
N TRP A 371 -14.16 -21.24 -7.05
CA TRP A 371 -14.38 -19.81 -6.96
C TRP A 371 -13.64 -19.03 -8.06
N ARG A 372 -12.38 -19.37 -8.31
CA ARG A 372 -11.59 -18.82 -9.42
C ARG A 372 -12.30 -19.03 -10.76
N ASN A 373 -12.84 -20.23 -11.02
CA ASN A 373 -13.60 -20.48 -12.25
C ASN A 373 -14.86 -19.60 -12.36
N ARG A 374 -15.56 -19.41 -11.24
CA ARG A 374 -16.73 -18.51 -11.17
C ARG A 374 -16.35 -17.06 -11.45
N MET A 375 -15.20 -16.60 -10.94
CA MET A 375 -14.68 -15.25 -11.22
C MET A 375 -14.34 -15.05 -12.70
N VAL A 376 -13.64 -16.01 -13.31
CA VAL A 376 -13.33 -15.98 -14.76
C VAL A 376 -14.59 -15.96 -15.60
N THR A 377 -15.58 -16.79 -15.28
CA THR A 377 -16.87 -16.81 -15.98
C THR A 377 -17.62 -15.47 -15.87
N ARG A 378 -17.31 -14.65 -14.85
CA ARG A 378 -17.89 -13.31 -14.62
C ARG A 378 -17.05 -12.17 -15.18
N GLY A 379 -16.00 -12.48 -15.96
CA GLY A 379 -15.15 -11.49 -16.62
C GLY A 379 -13.98 -10.97 -15.76
N ILE A 380 -13.61 -11.67 -14.69
CA ILE A 380 -12.42 -11.35 -13.88
C ILE A 380 -11.29 -12.31 -14.26
N GLY A 381 -10.20 -11.79 -14.81
CA GLY A 381 -9.05 -12.55 -15.33
C GLY A 381 -8.17 -13.20 -14.26
N ALA A 382 -8.75 -13.90 -13.28
CA ALA A 382 -8.04 -14.51 -12.16
C ALA A 382 -7.03 -15.58 -12.62
N GLU A 383 -5.83 -15.59 -12.02
CA GLU A 383 -4.78 -16.56 -12.35
C GLU A 383 -5.19 -18.00 -11.99
N PRO A 384 -4.74 -19.03 -12.74
CA PRO A 384 -4.93 -20.42 -12.33
C PRO A 384 -4.01 -20.76 -11.15
N ILE A 385 -4.53 -21.49 -10.16
CA ILE A 385 -3.72 -21.92 -8.99
C ILE A 385 -3.19 -23.35 -9.11
N GLN A 386 -3.78 -24.17 -10.00
CA GLN A 386 -3.39 -25.56 -10.25
C GLN A 386 -3.69 -25.95 -11.71
N PRO A 387 -3.01 -26.98 -12.25
CA PRO A 387 -3.41 -27.61 -13.51
C PRO A 387 -4.87 -28.08 -13.46
N LEU A 388 -5.58 -28.00 -14.59
CA LEU A 388 -6.98 -28.45 -14.69
C LEU A 388 -7.18 -29.93 -14.33
N TRP A 389 -6.13 -30.75 -14.46
CA TRP A 389 -6.16 -32.14 -14.01
C TRP A 389 -6.42 -32.25 -12.49
N CYS A 390 -5.87 -31.35 -11.68
CA CYS A 390 -6.08 -31.34 -10.22
C CYS A 390 -7.54 -31.08 -9.86
N ILE A 391 -8.20 -30.17 -10.59
CA ILE A 391 -9.62 -29.86 -10.41
C ILE A 391 -10.50 -31.08 -10.75
N ARG A 392 -10.09 -31.87 -11.76
CA ARG A 392 -10.79 -33.10 -12.14
C ARG A 392 -10.47 -34.31 -11.25
N ASN A 393 -9.41 -34.23 -10.44
CA ASN A 393 -8.95 -35.31 -9.56
C ASN A 393 -8.63 -34.73 -8.17
N PRO A 394 -9.66 -34.32 -7.38
CA PRO A 394 -9.45 -33.69 -6.09
C PRO A 394 -8.56 -34.50 -5.16
N GLY A 395 -7.66 -33.82 -4.44
CA GLY A 395 -6.71 -34.43 -3.52
C GLY A 395 -5.48 -35.11 -4.16
N MET A 396 -5.51 -35.42 -5.47
CA MET A 396 -4.38 -36.07 -6.16
C MET A 396 -3.18 -35.16 -6.40
N CYS A 397 -3.37 -33.84 -6.26
CA CYS A 397 -2.31 -32.84 -6.34
C CYS A 397 -1.82 -32.37 -4.96
N ASN A 398 -2.26 -33.02 -3.88
CA ASN A 398 -1.76 -32.70 -2.54
C ASN A 398 -0.35 -33.27 -2.36
N THR A 399 0.52 -32.53 -1.68
CA THR A 399 1.86 -33.00 -1.33
C THR A 399 1.84 -34.10 -0.26
N ILE A 400 0.73 -34.22 0.47
CA ILE A 400 0.48 -35.26 1.47
C ILE A 400 -0.85 -35.93 1.12
N GLN A 401 -0.85 -37.27 1.02
CA GLN A 401 -2.09 -38.02 0.81
C GLN A 401 -2.88 -38.12 2.12
N PRO A 402 -4.15 -37.70 2.16
CA PRO A 402 -4.99 -37.85 3.35
C PRO A 402 -5.36 -39.32 3.66
N PHE A 403 -5.15 -40.26 2.73
CA PHE A 403 -5.59 -41.66 2.83
C PHE A 403 -4.51 -42.68 3.22
N LYS A 404 -3.34 -42.24 3.72
CA LYS A 404 -2.37 -43.16 4.35
C LYS A 404 -2.30 -42.88 5.85
N LEU A 405 -3.32 -43.33 6.57
CA LEU A 405 -3.15 -43.75 7.95
C LEU A 405 -2.58 -45.18 7.88
N SER A 406 -1.34 -45.34 8.34
CA SER A 406 -0.74 -46.64 8.63
C SER A 406 -1.45 -47.34 9.77
#